data_AF-A0A5C4T7B0-F1
#
_entry.id   AF-A0A5C4T7B0-F1
#
_cell.length_a   1.000
_cell.length_b   1.000
_cell.length_c   1.000
_cell.angle_alpha   90.00
_cell.angle_beta   90.00
_cell.angle_gamma   90.00
#
_symmetry.space_group_name_H-M   'P 1'
#
loop_
_entity.id
_entity.type
_entity.pdbx_description
1 polymer ?
#
loop_
_entity_poly.entity_id
_entity_poly.type
_entity_poly.pdbx_seq_one_letter_code
_entity_poly.pdbx_strand_id
1 'polypeptide(L)'
;MTVERLQFFDSNANVGKIGYKHRLQMWRTEDLLAEMDRNGIAGALVYHGMAKSHSPVYGNGRLAEELSKSPRLFGCLAALPDQLGDFPSPSAFIAEMKRGGFRAVKLFPKSHQYDPDRRTIGKLLDALERERIPLLVDASEASLSAIAGMAGNNPDLAIVLQGLGWSQERRLFPLLQEHANVRIEFSALQSNAIIEAAYERFGAERLLFGSGMPFKSPGAARALIDYARIPDEAKRRIAGGNLAELLGVSPPEAAIPDQDEVTAHASRGLPIPIPVYDSHTHLIEDGGGTGSGFPMLQGDIDSMIALYRTIGIRKMSIAPWAGINGGDSEAGNEIAEKAILKYPSEVEGYVVIDPNYTDDVEREARKWHVEKGFKGMKPYFYLSRIPYTDPIYEPWWKIGDAKRLYALVDPAGQSDGAYIAQIEELAERYPNVAIFMDHAARSFEIAELYAKAAKKHTNIYLQLTYTTVPLGSIEYLVREVGAGKVLFGTDSPMRDPRPQVGWLAYAHLSLEDKKAVFGGNMKRIWDRTV
;
A
#
# COMPACT_ATOMS: atom_id res chain seq x y z
N MET A 1 12.68 22.87 -14.59
CA MET A 1 13.39 21.57 -14.64
C MET A 1 12.58 20.66 -15.55
N THR A 2 13.16 20.17 -16.64
CA THR A 2 12.50 19.16 -17.48
C THR A 2 12.55 17.83 -16.74
N VAL A 3 11.43 17.42 -16.14
CA VAL A 3 11.31 16.07 -15.57
C VAL A 3 11.39 15.08 -16.73
N GLU A 4 12.38 14.20 -16.70
CA GLU A 4 12.59 13.21 -17.75
C GLU A 4 11.52 12.10 -17.65
N ARG A 5 10.97 11.69 -18.79
CA ARG A 5 9.82 10.79 -18.86
C ARG A 5 10.21 9.36 -18.45
N LEU A 6 9.55 8.81 -17.43
CA LEU A 6 9.65 7.40 -17.07
C LEU A 6 8.71 6.54 -17.94
N GLN A 7 9.15 5.34 -18.31
CA GLN A 7 8.33 4.32 -18.97
C GLN A 7 8.13 3.14 -18.02
N PHE A 8 6.89 2.91 -17.59
CA PHE A 8 6.56 1.87 -16.62
C PHE A 8 6.23 0.55 -17.31
N PHE A 9 6.91 -0.52 -16.92
CA PHE A 9 6.64 -1.89 -17.38
C PHE A 9 6.38 -2.78 -16.16
N ASP A 10 5.13 -3.20 -16.00
CA ASP A 10 4.66 -3.88 -14.80
C ASP A 10 5.06 -5.35 -14.75
N SER A 11 5.81 -5.74 -13.72
CA SER A 11 6.20 -7.14 -13.49
C SER A 11 5.14 -8.00 -12.81
N ASN A 12 4.11 -7.39 -12.20
CA ASN A 12 3.14 -8.09 -11.35
C ASN A 12 1.71 -7.72 -11.70
N ALA A 13 1.16 -8.41 -12.70
CA ALA A 13 -0.22 -8.22 -13.13
C ALA A 13 -0.94 -9.56 -13.40
N ASN A 14 -2.26 -9.52 -13.30
CA ASN A 14 -3.15 -10.65 -13.54
C ASN A 14 -4.26 -10.29 -14.54
N VAL A 15 -4.68 -11.27 -15.33
CA VAL A 15 -5.83 -11.14 -16.25
C VAL A 15 -6.73 -12.36 -16.18
N GLY A 16 -7.96 -12.18 -16.69
CA GLY A 16 -8.93 -13.25 -16.79
C GLY A 16 -9.54 -13.65 -15.45
N LYS A 17 -10.37 -14.70 -15.47
CA LYS A 17 -11.10 -15.14 -14.27
C LYS A 17 -10.15 -15.65 -13.20
N ILE A 18 -10.53 -15.45 -11.94
CA ILE A 18 -9.90 -16.00 -10.73
C ILE A 18 -10.98 -16.69 -9.88
N GLY A 19 -10.59 -17.62 -9.00
CA GLY A 19 -11.51 -18.41 -8.19
C GLY A 19 -12.44 -17.57 -7.29
N TYR A 20 -11.90 -17.00 -6.22
CA TYR A 20 -12.63 -16.04 -5.39
C TYR A 20 -12.30 -14.61 -5.83
N LYS A 21 -13.33 -13.78 -6.02
CA LYS A 21 -13.19 -12.32 -6.16
C LYS A 21 -14.40 -11.63 -5.53
N HIS A 22 -14.18 -10.43 -5.00
CA HIS A 22 -15.30 -9.57 -4.64
C HIS A 22 -16.07 -9.13 -5.91
N ARG A 23 -17.38 -8.87 -5.81
CA ARG A 23 -18.23 -8.51 -6.97
C ARG A 23 -17.74 -7.26 -7.69
N LEU A 24 -17.23 -6.28 -6.95
CA LEU A 24 -16.74 -4.99 -7.45
C LEU A 24 -15.30 -5.02 -7.97
N GLN A 25 -14.58 -6.10 -7.71
CA GLN A 25 -13.19 -6.21 -8.10
C GLN A 25 -13.07 -6.46 -9.61
N MET A 26 -12.20 -5.65 -10.23
CA MET A 26 -11.79 -5.78 -11.63
C MET A 26 -11.05 -7.09 -11.87
N TRP A 27 -11.16 -7.61 -13.10
CA TRP A 27 -10.54 -8.90 -13.46
C TRP A 27 -10.37 -9.08 -14.96
N ARG A 28 -11.07 -8.29 -15.79
CA ARG A 28 -10.99 -8.42 -17.23
C ARG A 28 -9.71 -7.77 -17.75
N THR A 29 -9.21 -8.26 -18.87
CA THR A 29 -8.05 -7.67 -19.55
C THR A 29 -8.34 -6.23 -19.98
N GLU A 30 -9.57 -5.92 -20.35
CA GLU A 30 -10.00 -4.57 -20.71
C GLU A 30 -9.97 -3.62 -19.51
N ASP A 31 -10.33 -4.12 -18.31
CA ASP A 31 -10.21 -3.34 -17.07
C ASP A 31 -8.74 -2.99 -16.82
N LEU A 32 -7.85 -3.98 -16.97
CA LEU A 32 -6.40 -3.81 -16.80
C LEU A 32 -5.82 -2.82 -17.83
N LEU A 33 -6.21 -2.92 -19.10
CA LEU A 33 -5.73 -2.00 -20.16
C LEU A 33 -6.20 -0.56 -19.92
N ALA A 34 -7.44 -0.36 -19.48
CA ALA A 34 -7.94 0.97 -19.14
C ALA A 34 -7.15 1.60 -17.98
N GLU A 35 -6.75 0.78 -17.00
CA GLU A 35 -5.93 1.24 -15.88
C GLU A 35 -4.47 1.45 -16.29
N MET A 36 -3.93 0.67 -17.22
CA MET A 36 -2.64 0.96 -17.84
C MET A 36 -2.65 2.31 -18.57
N ASP A 37 -3.71 2.61 -19.32
CA ASP A 37 -3.87 3.90 -20.01
C ASP A 37 -3.95 5.07 -19.02
N ARG A 38 -4.77 4.92 -17.98
CA ARG A 38 -4.90 5.93 -16.92
C ARG A 38 -3.58 6.20 -16.20
N ASN A 39 -2.78 5.17 -15.96
CA ASN A 39 -1.57 5.27 -15.14
C ASN A 39 -0.29 5.38 -15.97
N GLY A 40 -0.38 5.42 -17.30
CA GLY A 40 0.77 5.57 -18.20
C GLY A 40 1.72 4.38 -18.14
N ILE A 41 1.16 3.16 -18.13
CA ILE A 41 1.92 1.91 -18.10
C ILE A 41 2.08 1.37 -19.53
N ALA A 42 3.33 1.23 -19.96
CA ALA A 42 3.75 0.85 -21.30
C ALA A 42 3.43 -0.62 -21.62
N GLY A 43 3.62 -1.50 -20.63
CA GLY A 43 3.33 -2.92 -20.76
C GLY A 43 3.13 -3.60 -19.42
N ALA A 44 2.63 -4.84 -19.46
CA ALA A 44 2.46 -5.67 -18.27
C ALA A 44 2.82 -7.13 -18.55
N LEU A 45 3.59 -7.74 -17.65
CA LEU A 45 3.80 -9.18 -17.57
C LEU A 45 2.61 -9.79 -16.82
N VAL A 46 1.79 -10.57 -17.52
CA VAL A 46 0.51 -11.09 -17.03
C VAL A 46 0.48 -12.61 -17.01
N TYR A 47 -0.15 -13.15 -15.97
CA TYR A 47 -0.58 -14.55 -15.91
C TYR A 47 -2.11 -14.61 -15.83
N HIS A 48 -2.70 -15.73 -16.27
CA HIS A 48 -4.15 -15.91 -16.20
C HIS A 48 -4.58 -16.39 -14.79
N GLY A 49 -5.60 -15.78 -14.17
CA GLY A 49 -6.00 -16.06 -12.78
C GLY A 49 -6.35 -17.54 -12.49
N MET A 50 -7.03 -18.20 -13.44
CA MET A 50 -7.33 -19.64 -13.34
C MET A 50 -6.10 -20.55 -13.30
N ALA A 51 -4.92 -20.07 -13.71
CA ALA A 51 -3.67 -20.82 -13.58
C ALA A 51 -3.29 -21.01 -12.11
N LYS A 52 -3.58 -20.01 -11.26
CA LYS A 52 -3.43 -20.10 -9.80
C LYS A 52 -4.61 -20.85 -9.17
N SER A 53 -5.84 -20.40 -9.43
CA SER A 53 -7.02 -20.85 -8.67
C SER A 53 -7.58 -22.23 -9.08
N HIS A 54 -7.17 -22.78 -10.22
CA HIS A 54 -7.71 -24.05 -10.71
C HIS A 54 -6.63 -25.00 -11.22
N SER A 55 -6.03 -24.70 -12.38
CA SER A 55 -5.02 -25.56 -13.00
C SER A 55 -4.13 -24.75 -13.93
N PRO A 56 -2.79 -24.86 -13.80
CA PRO A 56 -1.85 -24.25 -14.74
C PRO A 56 -2.11 -24.61 -16.20
N VAL A 57 -2.42 -25.87 -16.53
CA VAL A 57 -2.71 -26.28 -17.92
C VAL A 57 -3.91 -25.50 -18.48
N TYR A 58 -5.01 -25.43 -17.71
CA TYR A 58 -6.21 -24.71 -18.13
C TYR A 58 -5.97 -23.20 -18.23
N GLY A 59 -5.37 -22.59 -17.19
CA GLY A 59 -5.13 -21.15 -17.17
C GLY A 59 -4.12 -20.69 -18.23
N ASN A 60 -3.02 -21.41 -18.41
CA ASN A 60 -2.02 -21.13 -19.44
C ASN A 60 -2.64 -21.24 -20.84
N GLY A 61 -3.47 -22.26 -21.08
CA GLY A 61 -4.19 -22.43 -22.35
C GLY A 61 -5.14 -21.28 -22.68
N ARG A 62 -5.61 -20.53 -21.67
CA ARG A 62 -6.43 -19.33 -21.85
C ARG A 62 -5.62 -18.04 -22.05
N LEU A 63 -4.34 -18.04 -21.68
CA LEU A 63 -3.55 -16.81 -21.66
C LEU A 63 -3.34 -16.22 -23.07
N ALA A 64 -3.16 -17.07 -24.09
CA ALA A 64 -2.95 -16.61 -25.47
C ALA A 64 -4.11 -15.73 -26.00
N GLU A 65 -5.35 -16.08 -25.66
CA GLU A 65 -6.55 -15.30 -26.00
C GLU A 65 -6.47 -13.90 -25.36
N GLU A 66 -6.09 -13.81 -24.09
CA GLU A 66 -5.96 -12.54 -23.38
C GLU A 66 -4.81 -11.68 -23.93
N LEU A 67 -3.66 -12.28 -24.26
CA LEU A 67 -2.52 -11.58 -24.85
C LEU A 67 -2.86 -10.98 -26.23
N SER A 68 -3.72 -11.65 -27.01
CA SER A 68 -4.10 -11.17 -28.35
C SER A 68 -4.84 -9.83 -28.34
N LYS A 69 -5.39 -9.42 -27.18
CA LYS A 69 -6.16 -8.19 -27.03
C LYS A 69 -5.30 -6.93 -27.08
N SER A 70 -3.99 -7.02 -26.83
CA SER A 70 -3.09 -5.86 -26.85
C SER A 70 -1.63 -6.28 -26.97
N PRO A 71 -0.83 -5.62 -27.84
CA PRO A 71 0.62 -5.86 -27.94
C PRO A 71 1.40 -5.39 -26.71
N ARG A 72 0.74 -4.76 -25.74
CA ARG A 72 1.33 -4.30 -24.47
C ARG A 72 1.33 -5.39 -23.40
N LEU A 73 0.76 -6.57 -23.68
CA LEU A 73 0.68 -7.68 -22.73
C LEU A 73 1.73 -8.73 -23.06
N PHE A 74 2.48 -9.15 -22.04
CA PHE A 74 3.52 -10.16 -22.14
C PHE A 74 3.16 -11.34 -21.24
N GLY A 75 3.30 -12.56 -21.74
CA GLY A 75 2.78 -13.74 -21.04
C GLY A 75 3.76 -14.38 -20.06
N CYS A 76 3.25 -14.69 -18.86
CA CYS A 76 3.90 -15.47 -17.82
C CYS A 76 3.09 -16.74 -17.55
N LEU A 77 3.70 -17.91 -17.76
CA LEU A 77 3.03 -19.20 -17.56
C LEU A 77 3.17 -19.68 -16.11
N ALA A 78 2.09 -20.24 -15.55
CA ALA A 78 2.19 -20.98 -14.30
C ALA A 78 2.82 -22.36 -14.56
N ALA A 79 3.64 -22.88 -13.65
CA ALA A 79 4.21 -24.21 -13.75
C ALA A 79 3.89 -25.09 -12.52
N LEU A 80 3.86 -26.41 -12.74
CA LEU A 80 3.81 -27.44 -11.70
C LEU A 80 5.04 -28.35 -11.80
N PRO A 81 5.36 -29.08 -10.73
CA PRO A 81 6.30 -30.18 -10.83
C PRO A 81 5.69 -31.36 -11.64
N ASP A 82 6.52 -32.21 -12.23
CA ASP A 82 6.10 -33.19 -13.27
C ASP A 82 6.00 -34.65 -12.78
N GLN A 83 6.25 -34.94 -11.49
CA GLN A 83 6.44 -36.32 -11.01
C GLN A 83 5.17 -37.18 -11.09
N LEU A 84 3.99 -36.58 -11.01
CA LEU A 84 2.72 -37.30 -11.04
C LEU A 84 2.21 -37.51 -12.49
N GLY A 85 2.83 -36.88 -13.49
CA GLY A 85 2.44 -36.98 -14.90
C GLY A 85 1.18 -36.18 -15.27
N ASP A 86 0.66 -35.35 -14.35
CA ASP A 86 -0.44 -34.41 -14.55
C ASP A 86 0.00 -33.05 -15.09
N PHE A 87 1.30 -32.86 -15.26
CA PHE A 87 1.91 -31.69 -15.89
C PHE A 87 3.01 -32.10 -16.89
N PRO A 88 3.26 -31.33 -17.96
CA PRO A 88 4.32 -31.65 -18.91
C PRO A 88 5.71 -31.70 -18.25
N SER A 89 6.59 -32.53 -18.79
CA SER A 89 8.00 -32.51 -18.38
C SER A 89 8.62 -31.12 -18.62
N PRO A 90 9.64 -30.71 -17.85
CA PRO A 90 10.27 -29.40 -18.01
C PRO A 90 10.67 -29.09 -19.47
N SER A 91 11.26 -30.05 -20.18
CA SER A 91 11.64 -29.85 -21.59
C SER A 91 10.44 -29.61 -22.50
N ALA A 92 9.32 -30.33 -22.30
CA ALA A 92 8.11 -30.15 -23.09
C ALA A 92 7.44 -28.80 -22.78
N PHE A 93 7.37 -28.43 -21.50
CA PHE A 93 6.84 -27.15 -21.03
C PHE A 93 7.63 -25.97 -21.61
N ILE A 94 8.96 -26.00 -21.56
CA ILE A 94 9.81 -24.95 -22.13
C ILE A 94 9.65 -24.86 -23.65
N ALA A 95 9.54 -25.98 -24.34
CA ALA A 95 9.29 -25.98 -25.78
C ALA A 95 7.94 -25.32 -26.12
N GLU A 96 6.90 -25.56 -25.32
CA GLU A 96 5.60 -24.88 -25.44
C GLU A 96 5.70 -23.39 -25.17
N MET A 97 6.39 -23.00 -24.09
CA MET A 97 6.64 -21.60 -23.78
C MET A 97 7.27 -20.84 -24.94
N LYS A 98 8.33 -21.41 -25.53
CA LYS A 98 9.05 -20.80 -26.66
C LYS A 98 8.17 -20.71 -27.91
N ARG A 99 7.41 -21.76 -28.23
CA ARG A 99 6.47 -21.74 -29.37
C ARG A 99 5.39 -20.67 -29.21
N GLY A 100 4.89 -20.47 -27.99
CA GLY A 100 3.87 -19.46 -27.68
C GLY A 100 4.42 -18.06 -27.44
N GLY A 101 5.75 -17.86 -27.46
CA GLY A 101 6.36 -16.55 -27.21
C GLY A 101 6.26 -16.05 -25.76
N PHE A 102 5.96 -16.94 -24.80
CA PHE A 102 5.89 -16.60 -23.38
C PHE A 102 7.28 -16.27 -22.81
N ARG A 103 7.35 -15.35 -21.84
CA ARG A 103 8.62 -14.73 -21.42
C ARG A 103 9.08 -15.11 -20.01
N ALA A 104 8.20 -15.62 -19.17
CA ALA A 104 8.52 -15.93 -17.78
C ALA A 104 7.68 -17.07 -17.22
N VAL A 105 8.11 -17.64 -16.10
CA VAL A 105 7.37 -18.66 -15.35
C VAL A 105 6.99 -18.12 -13.98
N LYS A 106 5.79 -18.46 -13.50
CA LYS A 106 5.33 -18.18 -12.14
C LYS A 106 4.97 -19.46 -11.40
N LEU A 107 5.30 -19.52 -10.11
CA LEU A 107 4.94 -20.65 -9.25
C LEU A 107 3.91 -20.25 -8.20
N PHE A 108 3.06 -21.20 -7.82
CA PHE A 108 2.10 -21.06 -6.72
C PHE A 108 2.14 -22.28 -5.76
N PRO A 109 3.28 -22.57 -5.10
CA PRO A 109 3.46 -23.81 -4.33
C PRO A 109 2.39 -24.06 -3.27
N LYS A 110 2.04 -23.02 -2.49
CA LYS A 110 0.98 -23.11 -1.47
C LYS A 110 -0.39 -23.40 -2.10
N SER A 111 -0.76 -22.67 -3.14
CA SER A 111 -2.06 -22.84 -3.81
C SER A 111 -2.17 -24.19 -4.53
N HIS A 112 -1.06 -24.70 -5.07
CA HIS A 112 -0.97 -25.97 -5.79
C HIS A 112 -0.49 -27.13 -4.92
N GLN A 113 -0.36 -26.93 -3.61
CA GLN A 113 -0.11 -27.95 -2.59
C GLN A 113 1.18 -28.77 -2.78
N TYR A 114 2.33 -28.10 -3.01
CA TYR A 114 3.63 -28.76 -3.06
C TYR A 114 4.72 -27.96 -2.33
N ASP A 115 5.79 -28.65 -1.93
CA ASP A 115 6.97 -28.03 -1.31
C ASP A 115 7.92 -27.47 -2.40
N PRO A 116 8.24 -26.16 -2.40
CA PRO A 116 9.14 -25.57 -3.40
C PRO A 116 10.62 -25.81 -3.08
N ASP A 117 11.02 -27.08 -3.02
CA ASP A 117 12.40 -27.49 -2.74
C ASP A 117 13.09 -28.16 -3.95
N ARG A 118 14.40 -28.41 -3.83
CA ARG A 118 15.17 -29.05 -4.92
C ARG A 118 14.63 -30.43 -5.31
N ARG A 119 14.08 -31.20 -4.36
CA ARG A 119 13.54 -32.55 -4.62
C ARG A 119 12.30 -32.49 -5.51
N THR A 120 11.49 -31.46 -5.32
CA THR A 120 10.17 -31.31 -5.94
C THR A 120 10.23 -30.50 -7.23
N ILE A 121 10.97 -29.40 -7.28
CA ILE A 121 11.02 -28.52 -8.46
C ILE A 121 12.41 -28.39 -9.09
N GLY A 122 13.44 -29.07 -8.59
CA GLY A 122 14.82 -28.92 -9.08
C GLY A 122 14.98 -29.12 -10.59
N LYS A 123 14.32 -30.14 -11.17
CA LYS A 123 14.35 -30.35 -12.63
C LYS A 123 13.78 -29.18 -13.43
N LEU A 124 12.73 -28.54 -12.90
CA LEU A 124 12.13 -27.36 -13.50
C LEU A 124 13.09 -26.16 -13.36
N LEU A 125 13.65 -25.93 -12.17
CA LEU A 125 14.59 -24.83 -11.92
C LEU A 125 15.83 -24.94 -12.82
N ASP A 126 16.44 -26.12 -12.92
CA ASP A 126 17.60 -26.39 -13.79
C ASP A 126 17.27 -26.14 -15.27
N ALA A 127 16.03 -26.43 -15.69
CA ALA A 127 15.57 -26.14 -17.05
C ALA A 127 15.36 -24.63 -17.29
N LEU A 128 14.81 -23.90 -16.31
CA LEU A 128 14.63 -22.45 -16.41
C LEU A 128 15.98 -21.72 -16.42
N GLU A 129 16.92 -22.14 -15.57
CA GLU A 129 18.26 -21.56 -15.48
C GLU A 129 19.02 -21.71 -16.82
N ARG A 130 19.08 -22.94 -17.35
CA ARG A 130 19.75 -23.24 -18.62
C ARG A 130 19.22 -22.39 -19.77
N GLU A 131 17.92 -22.15 -19.78
CA GLU A 131 17.22 -21.44 -20.85
C GLU A 131 17.08 -19.94 -20.57
N ARG A 132 17.60 -19.47 -19.43
CA ARG A 132 17.54 -18.08 -18.94
C ARG A 132 16.12 -17.52 -18.87
N ILE A 133 15.16 -18.35 -18.45
CA ILE A 133 13.77 -17.94 -18.27
C ILE A 133 13.57 -17.51 -16.82
N PRO A 134 13.14 -16.26 -16.55
CA PRO A 134 12.97 -15.77 -15.20
C PRO A 134 11.83 -16.48 -14.47
N LEU A 135 12.03 -16.69 -13.17
CA LEU A 135 11.09 -17.30 -12.25
C LEU A 135 10.47 -16.24 -11.33
N LEU A 136 9.15 -16.16 -11.32
CA LEU A 136 8.38 -15.28 -10.45
C LEU A 136 7.76 -16.11 -9.32
N VAL A 137 7.88 -15.64 -8.09
CA VAL A 137 7.25 -16.27 -6.92
C VAL A 137 6.64 -15.19 -6.05
N ASP A 138 5.36 -15.35 -5.73
CA ASP A 138 4.69 -14.46 -4.78
C ASP A 138 5.06 -14.87 -3.34
N ALA A 139 5.34 -13.90 -2.49
CA ALA A 139 5.70 -14.10 -1.09
C ALA A 139 4.59 -14.79 -0.28
N SER A 140 3.33 -14.76 -0.75
CA SER A 140 2.25 -15.54 -0.14
C SER A 140 2.33 -17.04 -0.42
N GLU A 141 3.14 -17.45 -1.40
CA GLU A 141 3.19 -18.83 -1.91
C GLU A 141 4.45 -19.60 -1.49
N ALA A 142 5.51 -18.91 -1.06
CA ALA A 142 6.75 -19.53 -0.59
C ALA A 142 7.41 -18.69 0.53
N SER A 143 8.07 -19.36 1.47
CA SER A 143 8.83 -18.69 2.52
C SER A 143 10.14 -18.11 1.96
N LEU A 144 10.69 -17.05 2.60
CA LEU A 144 12.00 -16.51 2.21
C LEU A 144 13.13 -17.56 2.29
N SER A 145 13.01 -18.57 3.15
CA SER A 145 13.96 -19.68 3.21
C SER A 145 13.86 -20.60 2.00
N ALA A 146 12.65 -20.86 1.48
CA ALA A 146 12.49 -21.57 0.22
C ALA A 146 13.06 -20.76 -0.95
N ILE A 147 12.86 -19.42 -0.96
CA ILE A 147 13.49 -18.54 -1.95
C ILE A 147 15.02 -18.65 -1.89
N ALA A 148 15.63 -18.57 -0.70
CA ALA A 148 17.07 -18.76 -0.52
C ALA A 148 17.54 -20.13 -1.05
N GLY A 149 16.80 -21.18 -0.75
CA GLY A 149 17.07 -22.52 -1.24
C GLY A 149 17.06 -22.61 -2.77
N MET A 150 16.08 -22.00 -3.44
CA MET A 150 16.04 -21.95 -4.91
C MET A 150 17.21 -21.11 -5.46
N ALA A 151 17.44 -19.93 -4.90
CA ALA A 151 18.47 -18.99 -5.37
C ALA A 151 19.89 -19.56 -5.23
N GLY A 152 20.20 -20.22 -4.11
CA GLY A 152 21.50 -20.86 -3.89
C GLY A 152 21.72 -22.12 -4.72
N ASN A 153 20.65 -22.85 -5.07
CA ASN A 153 20.74 -24.04 -5.90
C ASN A 153 20.87 -23.75 -7.40
N ASN A 154 20.44 -22.56 -7.83
CA ASN A 154 20.42 -22.10 -9.21
C ASN A 154 20.87 -20.62 -9.28
N PRO A 155 22.18 -20.34 -9.08
CA PRO A 155 22.71 -18.97 -8.97
C PRO A 155 22.60 -18.14 -10.25
N ASP A 156 22.39 -18.75 -11.42
CA ASP A 156 22.21 -18.05 -12.71
C ASP A 156 20.72 -17.86 -13.06
N LEU A 157 19.80 -18.48 -12.31
CA LEU A 157 18.36 -18.30 -12.49
C LEU A 157 17.92 -16.97 -11.87
N ALA A 158 17.38 -16.07 -12.68
CA ALA A 158 16.76 -14.84 -12.17
C ALA A 158 15.44 -15.16 -11.44
N ILE A 159 15.40 -14.87 -10.14
CA ILE A 159 14.21 -15.06 -9.30
C ILE A 159 13.64 -13.70 -8.91
N VAL A 160 12.38 -13.45 -9.25
CA VAL A 160 11.64 -12.24 -8.90
C VAL A 160 10.67 -12.56 -7.77
N LEU A 161 10.92 -12.00 -6.59
CA LEU A 161 10.04 -12.08 -5.44
C LEU A 161 8.99 -10.97 -5.50
N GLN A 162 7.72 -11.35 -5.52
CA GLN A 162 6.58 -10.45 -5.65
C GLN A 162 5.71 -10.45 -4.40
N GLY A 163 4.93 -9.39 -4.19
CA GLY A 163 3.90 -9.33 -3.15
C GLY A 163 4.43 -9.32 -1.72
N LEU A 164 5.74 -9.12 -1.50
CA LEU A 164 6.31 -9.09 -0.16
C LEU A 164 5.82 -7.85 0.60
N GLY A 165 5.15 -8.06 1.72
CA GLY A 165 4.64 -6.97 2.55
C GLY A 165 5.75 -6.14 3.20
N TRP A 166 5.40 -4.91 3.58
CA TRP A 166 6.22 -4.06 4.46
C TRP A 166 6.62 -4.80 5.74
N SER A 167 7.66 -4.31 6.42
CA SER A 167 8.31 -4.85 7.64
C SER A 167 9.23 -6.06 7.48
N GLN A 168 9.37 -6.62 6.27
CA GLN A 168 10.17 -7.82 6.05
C GLN A 168 11.66 -7.55 5.77
N GLU A 169 12.11 -6.30 5.82
CA GLU A 169 13.45 -5.86 5.40
C GLU A 169 14.57 -6.58 6.16
N ARG A 170 14.41 -6.80 7.47
CA ARG A 170 15.41 -7.53 8.27
C ARG A 170 15.61 -8.98 7.85
N ARG A 171 14.65 -9.57 7.13
CA ARG A 171 14.73 -10.91 6.55
C ARG A 171 15.09 -10.88 5.07
N LEU A 172 14.61 -9.86 4.36
CA LEU A 172 14.83 -9.68 2.93
C LEU A 172 16.27 -9.24 2.61
N PHE A 173 16.82 -8.27 3.35
CA PHE A 173 18.12 -7.70 3.00
C PHE A 173 19.26 -8.72 3.12
N PRO A 174 19.30 -9.61 4.13
CA PRO A 174 20.25 -10.72 4.14
C PRO A 174 20.12 -11.64 2.91
N LEU A 175 18.88 -11.97 2.50
CA LEU A 175 18.63 -12.78 1.30
C LEU A 175 19.20 -12.10 0.04
N LEU A 176 18.96 -10.79 -0.12
CA LEU A 176 19.52 -10.03 -1.24
C LEU A 176 21.04 -9.89 -1.17
N GLN A 177 21.62 -9.82 0.03
CA GLN A 177 23.06 -9.75 0.20
C GLN A 177 23.74 -11.08 -0.18
N GLU A 178 23.11 -12.21 0.12
CA GLU A 178 23.61 -13.55 -0.18
C GLU A 178 23.41 -13.94 -1.66
N HIS A 179 22.29 -13.55 -2.27
CA HIS A 179 21.90 -14.02 -3.59
C HIS A 179 21.70 -12.87 -4.59
N ALA A 180 22.69 -12.68 -5.47
CA ALA A 180 22.67 -11.63 -6.51
C ALA A 180 21.59 -11.84 -7.57
N ASN A 181 21.09 -13.07 -7.73
CA ASN A 181 20.06 -13.43 -8.70
C ASN A 181 18.61 -13.19 -8.22
N VAL A 182 18.42 -12.80 -6.94
CA VAL A 182 17.12 -12.44 -6.38
C VAL A 182 16.81 -10.96 -6.65
N ARG A 183 15.60 -10.69 -7.14
CA ARG A 183 15.05 -9.37 -7.47
C ARG A 183 13.74 -9.15 -6.72
N ILE A 184 13.39 -7.90 -6.45
CA ILE A 184 12.17 -7.51 -5.72
C ILE A 184 11.35 -6.47 -6.47
N GLU A 185 10.07 -6.36 -6.11
CA GLU A 185 9.16 -5.31 -6.58
C GLU A 185 8.34 -4.71 -5.42
N PHE A 186 7.62 -3.61 -5.68
CA PHE A 186 7.07 -2.71 -4.63
C PHE A 186 5.53 -2.65 -4.55
N SER A 187 4.81 -3.60 -5.14
CA SER A 187 3.34 -3.67 -5.06
C SER A 187 2.83 -3.82 -3.62
N ALA A 188 3.63 -4.39 -2.72
CA ALA A 188 3.29 -4.59 -1.30
C ALA A 188 4.39 -4.12 -0.33
N LEU A 189 5.63 -3.98 -0.82
CA LEU A 189 6.78 -3.58 -0.02
C LEU A 189 6.82 -2.05 0.07
N GLN A 190 6.00 -1.50 0.96
CA GLN A 190 5.73 -0.07 1.09
C GLN A 190 6.27 0.53 2.40
N SER A 191 7.32 -0.05 2.99
CA SER A 191 7.97 0.50 4.18
C SER A 191 8.58 1.87 3.88
N ASN A 192 8.64 2.75 4.89
CA ASN A 192 9.17 4.10 4.69
C ASN A 192 10.62 4.09 4.20
N ALA A 193 10.91 4.90 3.18
CA ALA A 193 12.22 5.02 2.53
C ALA A 193 12.79 3.71 1.94
N ILE A 194 11.93 2.74 1.61
CA ILE A 194 12.38 1.41 1.14
C ILE A 194 13.16 1.47 -0.17
N ILE A 195 12.76 2.31 -1.14
CA ILE A 195 13.46 2.41 -2.42
C ILE A 195 14.87 2.95 -2.22
N GLU A 196 15.01 4.03 -1.45
CA GLU A 196 16.31 4.61 -1.12
C GLU A 196 17.19 3.59 -0.40
N ALA A 197 16.67 2.93 0.65
CA ALA A 197 17.42 1.94 1.42
C ALA A 197 17.89 0.74 0.58
N ALA A 198 17.02 0.23 -0.31
CA ALA A 198 17.34 -0.87 -1.21
C ALA A 198 18.34 -0.45 -2.29
N TYR A 199 18.16 0.71 -2.91
CA TYR A 199 19.06 1.24 -3.95
C TYR A 199 20.47 1.45 -3.42
N GLU A 200 20.62 2.09 -2.25
CA GLU A 200 21.94 2.32 -1.62
C GLU A 200 22.74 1.04 -1.38
N ARG A 201 22.06 -0.07 -1.09
CA ARG A 201 22.70 -1.36 -0.74
C ARG A 201 22.93 -2.25 -1.94
N PHE A 202 22.01 -2.23 -2.90
CA PHE A 202 21.88 -3.30 -3.88
C PHE A 202 21.88 -2.83 -5.34
N GLY A 203 21.92 -1.52 -5.58
CA GLY A 203 21.81 -0.93 -6.91
C GLY A 203 20.38 -0.93 -7.44
N ALA A 204 20.19 -0.39 -8.64
CA ALA A 204 18.89 -0.33 -9.29
C ALA A 204 18.53 -1.66 -9.98
N GLU A 205 19.51 -2.45 -10.37
CA GLU A 205 19.43 -3.61 -11.29
C GLU A 205 18.54 -4.74 -10.76
N ARG A 206 18.32 -4.79 -9.44
CA ARG A 206 17.54 -5.82 -8.75
C ARG A 206 16.15 -5.37 -8.32
N LEU A 207 15.80 -4.12 -8.63
CA LEU A 207 14.56 -3.49 -8.21
C LEU A 207 13.64 -3.34 -9.43
N LEU A 208 12.40 -3.77 -9.30
CA LEU A 208 11.43 -3.80 -10.39
C LEU A 208 10.16 -3.03 -10.00
N PHE A 209 9.54 -2.39 -10.98
CA PHE A 209 8.16 -1.95 -10.85
C PHE A 209 7.21 -3.14 -10.90
N GLY A 210 6.27 -3.19 -9.96
CA GLY A 210 5.18 -4.15 -9.93
C GLY A 210 3.98 -3.48 -9.28
N SER A 211 2.81 -3.60 -9.89
CA SER A 211 1.60 -2.92 -9.40
C SER A 211 0.73 -3.83 -8.52
N GLY A 212 0.68 -5.13 -8.81
CA GLY A 212 -0.32 -6.03 -8.26
C GLY A 212 -1.71 -5.86 -8.90
N MET A 213 -1.80 -5.27 -10.10
CA MET A 213 -3.04 -5.15 -10.85
C MET A 213 -3.67 -6.52 -11.15
N PRO A 214 -5.01 -6.62 -11.18
CA PRO A 214 -5.99 -5.56 -10.98
C PRO A 214 -6.44 -5.44 -9.51
N PHE A 215 -5.73 -6.07 -8.57
CA PHE A 215 -6.11 -6.11 -7.15
C PHE A 215 -5.75 -4.81 -6.42
N LYS A 216 -4.67 -4.17 -6.84
CA LYS A 216 -4.07 -3.00 -6.20
C LYS A 216 -3.96 -1.83 -7.17
N SER A 217 -3.92 -0.62 -6.61
CA SER A 217 -3.73 0.60 -7.37
C SER A 217 -2.34 0.66 -8.01
N PRO A 218 -2.23 0.72 -9.36
CA PRO A 218 -0.96 0.97 -10.02
C PRO A 218 -0.38 2.35 -9.70
N GLY A 219 -1.23 3.38 -9.56
CA GLY A 219 -0.80 4.73 -9.18
C GLY A 219 -0.08 4.77 -7.83
N ALA A 220 -0.50 3.93 -6.88
CA ALA A 220 0.18 3.78 -5.59
C ALA A 220 1.60 3.20 -5.74
N ALA A 221 1.76 2.12 -6.50
CA ALA A 221 3.09 1.53 -6.76
C ALA A 221 3.99 2.49 -7.55
N ARG A 222 3.40 3.22 -8.50
CA ARG A 222 4.10 4.16 -9.38
C ARG A 222 4.66 5.34 -8.61
N ALA A 223 3.88 5.89 -7.68
CA ALA A 223 4.26 7.04 -6.88
C ALA A 223 5.52 6.79 -6.01
N LEU A 224 5.78 5.54 -5.58
CA LEU A 224 7.03 5.22 -4.90
C LEU A 224 8.25 5.56 -5.76
N ILE A 225 8.19 5.24 -7.05
CA ILE A 225 9.29 5.44 -8.01
C ILE A 225 9.32 6.88 -8.52
N ASP A 226 8.16 7.46 -8.88
CA ASP A 226 8.06 8.85 -9.36
C ASP A 226 8.73 9.81 -8.36
N TYR A 227 8.39 9.66 -7.08
CA TYR A 227 8.91 10.50 -5.98
C TYR A 227 10.19 9.96 -5.31
N ALA A 228 10.80 8.89 -5.83
CA ALA A 228 12.03 8.34 -5.25
C ALA A 228 13.16 9.38 -5.22
N ARG A 229 13.90 9.47 -4.11
CA ARG A 229 15.06 10.37 -3.97
C ARG A 229 16.34 9.65 -4.38
N ILE A 230 16.34 9.12 -5.59
CA ILE A 230 17.46 8.43 -6.26
C ILE A 230 17.71 9.05 -7.64
N PRO A 231 18.86 8.83 -8.28
CA PRO A 231 19.14 9.35 -9.61
C PRO A 231 18.09 8.93 -10.66
N ASP A 232 17.79 9.80 -11.64
CA ASP A 232 16.77 9.54 -12.66
C ASP A 232 17.09 8.31 -13.53
N GLU A 233 18.37 8.01 -13.74
CA GLU A 233 18.79 6.76 -14.40
C GLU A 233 18.35 5.52 -13.62
N ALA A 234 18.51 5.52 -12.30
CA ALA A 234 18.03 4.45 -11.44
C ALA A 234 16.49 4.35 -11.51
N LYS A 235 15.77 5.48 -11.49
CA LYS A 235 14.31 5.45 -11.69
C LYS A 235 13.91 4.81 -13.01
N ARG A 236 14.59 5.11 -14.13
CA ARG A 236 14.32 4.48 -15.44
C ARG A 236 14.55 2.97 -15.43
N ARG A 237 15.64 2.52 -14.79
CA ARG A 237 15.94 1.09 -14.61
C ARG A 237 14.78 0.41 -13.86
N ILE A 238 14.37 0.96 -12.72
CA ILE A 238 13.34 0.37 -11.86
C ILE A 238 11.95 0.41 -12.51
N ALA A 239 11.59 1.54 -13.14
CA ALA A 239 10.26 1.74 -13.73
C ALA A 239 9.94 0.71 -14.82
N GLY A 240 10.92 0.29 -15.63
CA GLY A 240 10.69 -0.72 -16.65
C GLY A 240 11.93 -1.25 -17.36
N GLY A 241 13.07 -0.55 -17.30
CA GLY A 241 14.31 -0.96 -17.97
C GLY A 241 14.79 -2.34 -17.55
N ASN A 242 14.77 -2.64 -16.26
CA ASN A 242 15.19 -3.93 -15.72
C ASN A 242 14.29 -5.08 -16.18
N LEU A 243 12.96 -4.86 -16.24
CA LEU A 243 12.04 -5.90 -16.71
C LEU A 243 12.15 -6.11 -18.21
N ALA A 244 12.32 -5.04 -18.98
CA ALA A 244 12.56 -5.11 -20.42
C ALA A 244 13.82 -5.91 -20.75
N GLU A 245 14.93 -5.65 -20.04
CA GLU A 245 16.18 -6.39 -20.15
C GLU A 245 15.99 -7.87 -19.77
N LEU A 246 15.33 -8.12 -18.63
CA LEU A 246 15.11 -9.47 -18.10
C LEU A 246 14.28 -10.35 -19.05
N LEU A 247 13.30 -9.77 -19.75
CA LEU A 247 12.40 -10.48 -20.65
C LEU A 247 12.87 -10.46 -22.11
N GLY A 248 13.88 -9.65 -22.45
CA GLY A 248 14.32 -9.46 -23.84
C GLY A 248 13.23 -8.85 -24.74
N VAL A 249 12.44 -7.91 -24.22
CA VAL A 249 11.34 -7.25 -24.95
C VAL A 249 11.32 -5.76 -24.71
N SER A 250 10.68 -5.02 -25.59
CA SER A 250 10.44 -3.59 -25.42
C SER A 250 8.93 -3.33 -25.54
N PRO A 251 8.26 -2.88 -24.47
CA PRO A 251 6.87 -2.47 -24.56
C PRO A 251 6.73 -1.21 -25.44
N PRO A 252 5.57 -1.01 -26.11
CA PRO A 252 5.24 0.26 -26.75
C PRO A 252 5.28 1.43 -25.76
N GLU A 253 5.52 2.65 -26.23
CA GLU A 253 5.48 3.82 -25.36
C GLU A 253 4.07 4.09 -24.80
N ALA A 254 3.97 4.37 -23.50
CA ALA A 254 2.73 4.85 -22.87
C ALA A 254 2.72 6.37 -22.71
N ALA A 255 1.55 6.99 -22.92
CA ALA A 255 1.33 8.41 -22.68
C ALA A 255 1.65 8.81 -21.23
N ILE A 256 2.06 10.07 -21.03
CA ILE A 256 2.24 10.61 -19.68
C ILE A 256 0.84 10.94 -19.13
N PRO A 257 0.47 10.42 -17.94
CA PRO A 257 -0.81 10.77 -17.32
C PRO A 257 -0.91 12.26 -17.00
N ASP A 258 -1.99 12.88 -17.46
CA ASP A 258 -2.28 14.31 -17.33
C ASP A 258 -3.78 14.61 -17.29
N GLN A 259 -4.59 13.66 -16.79
CA GLN A 259 -6.06 13.77 -16.72
C GLN A 259 -6.53 15.05 -16.02
N ASP A 260 -5.77 15.51 -15.03
CA ASP A 260 -5.91 16.80 -14.36
C ASP A 260 -4.54 17.26 -13.81
N GLU A 261 -4.51 18.45 -13.20
CA GLU A 261 -3.29 19.03 -12.62
C GLU A 261 -2.65 18.17 -11.52
N VAL A 262 -3.45 17.42 -10.76
CA VAL A 262 -2.98 16.55 -9.68
C VAL A 262 -2.27 15.34 -10.27
N THR A 263 -2.91 14.65 -11.21
CA THR A 263 -2.31 13.49 -11.86
C THR A 263 -1.10 13.89 -12.70
N ALA A 264 -1.13 15.06 -13.36
CA ALA A 264 0.01 15.59 -14.10
C ALA A 264 1.24 15.85 -13.21
N HIS A 265 1.05 16.37 -12.00
CA HIS A 265 2.15 16.58 -11.07
C HIS A 265 2.65 15.25 -10.47
N ALA A 266 1.72 14.38 -10.05
CA ALA A 266 2.06 13.06 -9.52
C ALA A 266 2.86 12.23 -10.51
N SER A 267 2.49 12.27 -11.80
CA SER A 267 3.15 11.52 -12.87
C SER A 267 4.56 12.00 -13.23
N ARG A 268 5.00 13.10 -12.63
CA ARG A 268 6.31 13.69 -12.80
C ARG A 268 7.10 13.75 -11.49
N GLY A 269 6.58 13.13 -10.42
CA GLY A 269 7.19 13.22 -9.09
C GLY A 269 7.29 14.67 -8.58
N LEU A 270 6.39 15.55 -9.03
CA LEU A 270 6.33 16.96 -8.62
C LEU A 270 5.39 17.12 -7.43
N PRO A 271 5.58 18.13 -6.57
CA PRO A 271 4.66 18.41 -5.47
C PRO A 271 3.23 18.57 -5.97
N ILE A 272 2.27 17.93 -5.30
CA ILE A 272 0.84 18.04 -5.62
C ILE A 272 0.41 19.52 -5.54
N PRO A 273 -0.23 20.09 -6.58
CA PRO A 273 -0.43 21.54 -6.69
C PRO A 273 -1.57 22.06 -5.80
N ILE A 274 -2.39 21.17 -5.25
CA ILE A 274 -3.51 21.47 -4.36
C ILE A 274 -3.13 21.26 -2.88
N PRO A 275 -3.88 21.83 -1.92
CA PRO A 275 -3.67 21.52 -0.51
C PRO A 275 -3.86 20.03 -0.21
N VAL A 276 -2.82 19.39 0.34
CA VAL A 276 -2.88 18.02 0.85
C VAL A 276 -2.64 18.05 2.37
N TYR A 277 -3.60 17.49 3.11
CA TYR A 277 -3.59 17.40 4.56
C TYR A 277 -3.78 15.96 4.98
N ASP A 278 -2.76 15.42 5.61
CA ASP A 278 -2.72 14.04 6.08
C ASP A 278 -3.41 13.93 7.44
N SER A 279 -4.55 13.26 7.47
CA SER A 279 -5.32 13.07 8.69
C SER A 279 -4.77 11.96 9.60
N HIS A 280 -3.80 11.15 9.16
CA HIS A 280 -3.33 10.01 9.95
C HIS A 280 -1.86 9.73 9.69
N THR A 281 -1.05 10.22 10.60
CA THR A 281 0.35 9.86 10.72
C THR A 281 0.70 9.43 12.13
N HIS A 282 1.86 8.81 12.23
CA HIS A 282 2.61 8.49 13.41
C HIS A 282 3.94 9.25 13.36
N LEU A 283 4.81 8.97 14.33
CA LEU A 283 6.13 9.57 14.45
C LEU A 283 6.98 8.63 15.30
N ILE A 284 8.25 8.49 14.94
CA ILE A 284 9.29 7.92 15.80
C ILE A 284 10.07 9.07 16.41
N GLU A 285 10.43 8.93 17.69
CA GLU A 285 11.21 9.92 18.43
C GLU A 285 12.55 10.24 17.75
N ASP A 286 13.09 11.42 18.03
CA ASP A 286 14.36 11.89 17.45
C ASP A 286 15.49 10.87 17.66
N GLY A 287 16.17 10.51 16.56
CA GLY A 287 17.23 9.50 16.56
C GLY A 287 16.74 8.05 16.56
N GLY A 288 15.44 7.81 16.68
CA GLY A 288 14.82 6.50 16.53
C GLY A 288 14.70 6.08 15.06
N GLY A 289 14.59 4.76 14.84
CA GLY A 289 14.41 4.17 13.50
C GLY A 289 13.60 2.89 13.49
N THR A 290 12.97 2.56 14.62
CA THR A 290 12.21 1.33 14.80
C THR A 290 11.05 1.54 15.77
N GLY A 291 9.89 0.95 15.48
CA GLY A 291 8.74 0.96 16.38
C GLY A 291 8.10 -0.43 16.45
N SER A 292 7.91 -0.97 17.66
CA SER A 292 7.27 -2.28 17.91
C SER A 292 7.87 -3.43 17.08
N GLY A 293 9.20 -3.43 16.90
CA GLY A 293 9.90 -4.44 16.12
C GLY A 293 9.86 -4.22 14.61
N PHE A 294 9.30 -3.12 14.10
CA PHE A 294 9.29 -2.81 12.67
C PHE A 294 10.30 -1.71 12.33
N PRO A 295 10.97 -1.79 11.16
CA PRO A 295 11.81 -0.69 10.68
C PRO A 295 10.92 0.49 10.27
N MET A 296 11.26 1.67 10.77
CA MET A 296 10.61 2.95 10.45
C MET A 296 11.71 3.97 10.18
N LEU A 297 12.52 3.67 9.18
CA LEU A 297 13.68 4.49 8.81
C LEU A 297 13.22 5.91 8.50
N GLN A 298 14.00 6.92 8.89
CA GLN A 298 13.66 8.32 8.63
C GLN A 298 12.25 8.67 9.15
N GLY A 299 11.87 8.05 10.26
CA GLY A 299 10.57 8.21 10.88
C GLY A 299 10.48 9.34 11.89
N ASP A 300 11.56 10.11 12.07
CA ASP A 300 11.57 11.34 12.87
C ASP A 300 10.87 12.49 12.14
N ILE A 301 10.53 13.55 12.89
CA ILE A 301 9.67 14.62 12.36
C ILE A 301 10.37 15.44 11.26
N ASP A 302 11.69 15.62 11.35
CA ASP A 302 12.44 16.41 10.38
C ASP A 302 12.50 15.68 9.03
N SER A 303 12.77 14.38 9.08
CA SER A 303 12.76 13.50 7.91
C SER A 303 11.37 13.43 7.26
N MET A 304 10.31 13.30 8.07
CA MET A 304 8.94 13.29 7.58
C MET A 304 8.57 14.62 6.90
N ILE A 305 8.88 15.76 7.52
CA ILE A 305 8.65 17.10 6.93
C ILE A 305 9.42 17.26 5.62
N ALA A 306 10.68 16.82 5.58
CA ALA A 306 11.49 16.90 4.37
C ALA A 306 10.88 16.10 3.22
N LEU A 307 10.40 14.87 3.48
CA LEU A 307 9.71 14.05 2.48
C LEU A 307 8.34 14.63 2.08
N TYR A 308 7.56 15.11 3.04
CA TYR A 308 6.22 15.64 2.79
C TYR A 308 6.26 16.86 1.87
N ARG A 309 7.27 17.73 2.04
CA ARG A 309 7.49 18.90 1.17
C ARG A 309 7.82 18.52 -0.27
N THR A 310 8.53 17.42 -0.53
CA THR A 310 8.80 16.97 -1.92
C THR A 310 7.55 16.43 -2.60
N ILE A 311 6.59 15.92 -1.83
CA ILE A 311 5.32 15.38 -2.33
C ILE A 311 4.24 16.46 -2.40
N GLY A 312 4.34 17.52 -1.61
CA GLY A 312 3.33 18.58 -1.52
C GLY A 312 2.30 18.38 -0.41
N ILE A 313 2.58 17.50 0.56
CA ILE A 313 1.78 17.38 1.78
C ILE A 313 2.12 18.56 2.70
N ARG A 314 1.12 19.37 3.03
CA ARG A 314 1.31 20.69 3.67
C ARG A 314 1.10 20.68 5.17
N LYS A 315 0.30 19.73 5.67
CA LYS A 315 0.03 19.57 7.10
C LYS A 315 -0.32 18.12 7.41
N MET A 316 -0.01 17.66 8.61
CA MET A 316 -0.34 16.31 9.08
C MET A 316 -0.87 16.30 10.51
N SER A 317 -1.66 15.29 10.88
CA SER A 317 -2.01 14.98 12.28
C SER A 317 -1.26 13.74 12.76
N ILE A 318 -0.36 13.93 13.74
CA ILE A 318 0.52 12.88 14.26
C ILE A 318 -0.02 12.24 15.55
N ALA A 319 0.08 10.93 15.64
CA ALA A 319 -0.07 10.14 16.86
C ALA A 319 1.23 9.35 17.10
N PRO A 320 2.18 9.82 17.93
CA PRO A 320 3.49 9.18 18.05
C PRO A 320 3.44 7.70 18.45
N TRP A 321 4.35 6.92 17.89
CA TRP A 321 4.31 5.45 17.99
C TRP A 321 4.49 4.95 19.43
N ALA A 322 5.24 5.69 20.26
CA ALA A 322 5.43 5.42 21.69
C ALA A 322 4.09 5.30 22.44
N GLY A 323 3.11 6.16 22.14
CA GLY A 323 1.78 6.10 22.76
C GLY A 323 0.85 5.08 22.12
N ILE A 324 1.03 4.77 20.83
CA ILE A 324 0.11 3.89 20.09
C ILE A 324 0.47 2.42 20.25
N ASN A 325 1.67 2.00 19.86
CA ASN A 325 2.08 0.59 19.98
C ASN A 325 3.25 0.40 20.97
N GLY A 326 3.75 1.48 21.59
CA GLY A 326 4.64 1.42 22.75
C GLY A 326 3.91 1.37 24.10
N GLY A 327 2.67 1.88 24.18
CA GLY A 327 1.84 1.90 25.39
C GLY A 327 2.08 3.07 26.34
N ASP A 328 3.08 3.91 26.07
CA ASP A 328 3.36 5.09 26.88
C ASP A 328 2.65 6.32 26.30
N SER A 329 1.36 6.45 26.65
CA SER A 329 0.50 7.52 26.12
C SER A 329 0.97 8.92 26.54
N GLU A 330 1.57 9.08 27.73
CA GLU A 330 2.11 10.36 28.21
C GLU A 330 3.33 10.77 27.38
N ALA A 331 4.32 9.89 27.24
CA ALA A 331 5.49 10.16 26.41
C ALA A 331 5.10 10.41 24.94
N GLY A 332 4.12 9.66 24.43
CA GLY A 332 3.56 9.87 23.10
C GLY A 332 2.99 11.28 22.91
N ASN A 333 2.20 11.77 23.87
CA ASN A 333 1.62 13.13 23.80
C ASN A 333 2.69 14.22 23.90
N GLU A 334 3.72 14.02 24.74
CA GLU A 334 4.85 14.96 24.84
C GLU A 334 5.69 15.01 23.55
N ILE A 335 5.92 13.86 22.90
CA ILE A 335 6.59 13.79 21.60
C ILE A 335 5.77 14.57 20.55
N ALA A 336 4.44 14.43 20.57
CA ALA A 336 3.56 15.18 19.67
C ALA A 336 3.65 16.69 19.93
N GLU A 337 3.64 17.12 21.19
CA GLU A 337 3.80 18.53 21.57
C GLU A 337 5.11 19.11 21.04
N LYS A 338 6.23 18.40 21.22
CA LYS A 338 7.54 18.84 20.71
C LYS A 338 7.54 19.01 19.19
N ALA A 339 6.92 18.08 18.46
CA ALA A 339 6.81 18.16 17.01
C ALA A 339 5.93 19.34 16.56
N ILE A 340 4.80 19.60 17.24
CA ILE A 340 3.93 20.76 16.97
C ILE A 340 4.68 22.07 17.23
N LEU A 341 5.38 22.18 18.36
CA LEU A 341 6.15 23.39 18.70
C LEU A 341 7.27 23.66 17.70
N LYS A 342 7.89 22.60 17.15
CA LYS A 342 8.94 22.70 16.14
C LYS A 342 8.39 23.11 14.76
N TYR A 343 7.21 22.61 14.38
CA TYR A 343 6.59 22.83 13.07
C TYR A 343 5.10 23.24 13.16
N PRO A 344 4.75 24.39 13.77
CA PRO A 344 3.37 24.73 14.13
C PRO A 344 2.44 24.95 12.93
N SER A 345 2.98 25.27 11.76
CA SER A 345 2.20 25.41 10.51
C SER A 345 1.98 24.08 9.78
N GLU A 346 2.78 23.05 10.06
CA GLU A 346 2.82 21.79 9.30
C GLU A 346 2.40 20.57 10.14
N VAL A 347 2.26 20.71 11.45
CA VAL A 347 1.95 19.61 12.37
C VAL A 347 0.78 19.97 13.28
N GLU A 348 -0.18 19.06 13.38
CA GLU A 348 -1.21 18.95 14.43
C GLU A 348 -1.02 17.63 15.16
N GLY A 349 -1.62 17.47 16.34
CA GLY A 349 -1.45 16.26 17.16
C GLY A 349 -2.77 15.59 17.55
N TYR A 350 -2.68 14.27 17.66
CA TYR A 350 -3.62 13.46 18.41
C TYR A 350 -3.17 13.32 19.87
N VAL A 351 -4.14 13.23 20.77
CA VAL A 351 -3.96 12.87 22.17
C VAL A 351 -4.37 11.41 22.34
N VAL A 352 -3.51 10.62 22.96
CA VAL A 352 -3.81 9.26 23.42
C VAL A 352 -4.00 9.32 24.94
N ILE A 353 -5.06 8.70 25.44
CA ILE A 353 -5.26 8.50 26.88
C ILE A 353 -5.57 7.01 27.06
N ASP A 354 -4.69 6.31 27.79
CA ASP A 354 -4.90 4.91 28.17
C ASP A 354 -5.36 4.84 29.63
N PRO A 355 -6.63 4.52 29.90
CA PRO A 355 -7.16 4.42 31.25
C PRO A 355 -6.55 3.30 32.10
N ASN A 356 -5.75 2.39 31.51
CA ASN A 356 -4.98 1.43 32.31
C ASN A 356 -3.81 2.07 33.08
N TYR A 357 -3.41 3.29 32.71
CA TYR A 357 -2.29 4.02 33.31
C TYR A 357 -2.70 5.38 33.91
N THR A 358 -3.99 5.73 33.89
CA THR A 358 -4.51 6.92 34.56
C THR A 358 -5.89 6.67 35.15
N ASP A 359 -6.07 7.07 36.42
CA ASP A 359 -7.35 7.00 37.11
C ASP A 359 -8.24 8.23 36.84
N ASP A 360 -7.73 9.24 36.12
CA ASP A 360 -8.40 10.53 35.91
C ASP A 360 -8.32 10.97 34.44
N VAL A 361 -9.13 10.33 33.62
CA VAL A 361 -9.26 10.61 32.18
C VAL A 361 -9.70 12.06 31.92
N GLU A 362 -10.54 12.64 32.80
CA GLU A 362 -11.00 14.02 32.62
C GLU A 362 -9.85 15.02 32.76
N ARG A 363 -9.00 14.85 33.78
CA ARG A 363 -7.83 15.72 34.00
C ARG A 363 -6.86 15.67 32.82
N GLU A 364 -6.54 14.48 32.32
CA GLU A 364 -5.65 14.34 31.16
C GLU A 364 -6.28 14.95 29.90
N ALA A 365 -7.58 14.72 29.66
CA ALA A 365 -8.28 15.34 28.54
C ALA A 365 -8.30 16.88 28.63
N ARG A 366 -8.48 17.45 29.83
CA ARG A 366 -8.43 18.90 30.05
C ARG A 366 -7.03 19.47 29.81
N LYS A 367 -5.99 18.84 30.36
CA LYS A 367 -4.59 19.21 30.14
C LYS A 367 -4.30 19.35 28.64
N TRP A 368 -4.58 18.30 27.86
CA TRP A 368 -4.18 18.31 26.45
C TRP A 368 -5.12 19.10 25.53
N HIS A 369 -6.44 19.03 25.71
CA HIS A 369 -7.37 19.69 24.80
C HIS A 369 -7.74 21.12 25.20
N VAL A 370 -7.82 21.42 26.50
CA VAL A 370 -8.26 22.74 26.98
C VAL A 370 -7.05 23.65 27.23
N GLU A 371 -6.04 23.18 27.96
CA GLU A 371 -4.89 24.00 28.33
C GLU A 371 -3.86 24.08 27.20
N LYS A 372 -3.56 22.94 26.55
CA LYS A 372 -2.56 22.85 25.46
C LYS A 372 -3.16 23.02 24.06
N GLY A 373 -4.48 22.93 23.90
CA GLY A 373 -5.17 23.21 22.64
C GLY A 373 -5.08 22.13 21.57
N PHE A 374 -4.73 20.87 21.92
CA PHE A 374 -4.73 19.77 20.96
C PHE A 374 -6.14 19.51 20.42
N LYS A 375 -6.23 19.18 19.12
CA LYS A 375 -7.51 19.05 18.43
C LYS A 375 -7.94 17.62 18.11
N GLY A 376 -6.99 16.68 18.06
CA GLY A 376 -7.22 15.29 17.71
C GLY A 376 -7.30 14.36 18.93
N MET A 377 -8.23 13.41 18.91
CA MET A 377 -8.37 12.33 19.88
C MET A 377 -8.00 11.00 19.22
N LYS A 378 -7.23 10.13 19.88
CA LYS A 378 -6.87 8.79 19.38
C LYS A 378 -7.02 7.76 20.50
N PRO A 379 -8.25 7.41 20.89
CA PRO A 379 -8.46 6.23 21.73
C PRO A 379 -8.00 4.99 20.93
N TYR A 380 -7.39 4.01 21.61
CA TYR A 380 -6.78 2.87 20.92
C TYR A 380 -7.01 1.54 21.63
N PHE A 381 -8.02 0.80 21.16
CA PHE A 381 -8.46 -0.46 21.77
C PHE A 381 -7.40 -1.57 21.78
N TYR A 382 -6.46 -1.59 20.82
CA TYR A 382 -5.50 -2.69 20.70
C TYR A 382 -4.59 -2.80 21.93
N LEU A 383 -4.24 -1.68 22.55
CA LEU A 383 -3.50 -1.68 23.81
C LEU A 383 -4.43 -1.62 25.01
N SER A 384 -5.39 -0.69 25.04
CA SER A 384 -6.20 -0.49 26.23
C SER A 384 -7.14 -1.67 26.53
N ARG A 385 -7.58 -2.37 25.48
CA ARG A 385 -8.65 -3.41 25.52
C ARG A 385 -9.97 -2.91 26.12
N ILE A 386 -10.16 -1.59 26.19
CA ILE A 386 -11.36 -0.94 26.72
C ILE A 386 -12.21 -0.46 25.53
N PRO A 387 -13.51 -0.82 25.46
CA PRO A 387 -14.42 -0.32 24.43
C PRO A 387 -14.44 1.21 24.34
N TYR A 388 -14.58 1.76 23.14
CA TYR A 388 -14.62 3.20 22.91
C TYR A 388 -15.82 3.89 23.55
N THR A 389 -16.91 3.14 23.78
CA THR A 389 -18.13 3.61 24.44
C THR A 389 -18.12 3.42 25.96
N ASP A 390 -17.06 2.85 26.52
CA ASP A 390 -16.95 2.61 27.95
C ASP A 390 -17.11 3.93 28.75
N PRO A 391 -17.89 3.94 29.86
CA PRO A 391 -18.10 5.13 30.67
C PRO A 391 -16.82 5.82 31.13
N ILE A 392 -15.69 5.11 31.25
CA ILE A 392 -14.40 5.71 31.61
C ILE A 392 -13.94 6.79 30.61
N TYR A 393 -14.32 6.67 29.33
CA TYR A 393 -14.02 7.65 28.30
C TYR A 393 -15.06 8.77 28.19
N GLU A 394 -16.20 8.69 28.91
CA GLU A 394 -17.29 9.67 28.80
C GLU A 394 -16.84 11.13 29.02
N PRO A 395 -16.00 11.46 30.03
CA PRO A 395 -15.53 12.83 30.21
C PRO A 395 -14.71 13.34 29.02
N TRP A 396 -13.90 12.48 28.42
CA TRP A 396 -13.08 12.83 27.26
C TRP A 396 -13.95 13.11 26.03
N TRP A 397 -14.94 12.26 25.76
CA TRP A 397 -15.89 12.47 24.67
C TRP A 397 -16.75 13.72 24.85
N LYS A 398 -17.17 14.06 26.09
CA LYS A 398 -17.88 15.31 26.39
C LYS A 398 -17.05 16.55 26.07
N ILE A 399 -15.75 16.52 26.42
CA ILE A 399 -14.81 17.59 26.03
C ILE A 399 -14.66 17.65 24.51
N GLY A 400 -14.54 16.47 23.87
CA GLY A 400 -14.52 16.31 22.41
C GLY A 400 -15.69 17.01 21.72
N ASP A 401 -16.91 16.73 22.19
CA ASP A 401 -18.14 17.29 21.63
C ASP A 401 -18.21 18.80 21.84
N ALA A 402 -17.95 19.27 23.06
CA ALA A 402 -17.99 20.69 23.39
C ALA A 402 -17.02 21.55 22.57
N LYS A 403 -15.82 21.01 22.26
CA LYS A 403 -14.78 21.69 21.47
C LYS A 403 -14.79 21.34 19.99
N ARG A 404 -15.72 20.48 19.54
CA ARG A 404 -15.81 20.02 18.14
C ARG A 404 -14.50 19.40 17.65
N LEU A 405 -13.90 18.56 18.49
CA LEU A 405 -12.66 17.84 18.20
C LEU A 405 -12.88 16.80 17.09
N TYR A 406 -11.79 16.23 16.58
CA TYR A 406 -11.83 15.06 15.71
C TYR A 406 -11.22 13.85 16.41
N ALA A 407 -11.74 12.66 16.14
CA ALA A 407 -11.32 11.42 16.75
C ALA A 407 -10.99 10.39 15.68
N LEU A 408 -9.76 9.90 15.68
CA LEU A 408 -9.29 8.85 14.78
C LEU A 408 -9.47 7.51 15.50
N VAL A 409 -10.43 6.69 15.07
CA VAL A 409 -10.88 5.51 15.83
C VAL A 409 -10.64 4.24 15.02
N ASP A 410 -9.67 3.44 15.46
CA ASP A 410 -9.20 2.25 14.75
C ASP A 410 -10.04 1.00 15.12
N PRO A 411 -10.37 0.09 14.19
CA PRO A 411 -10.97 -1.21 14.54
C PRO A 411 -10.11 -2.05 15.50
N ALA A 412 -8.78 -1.96 15.41
CA ALA A 412 -7.81 -2.38 16.43
C ALA A 412 -7.95 -3.85 16.90
N GLY A 413 -8.36 -4.74 15.98
CA GLY A 413 -8.56 -6.17 16.23
C GLY A 413 -9.94 -6.55 16.76
N GLN A 414 -10.87 -5.58 16.90
CA GLN A 414 -12.27 -5.86 17.19
C GLN A 414 -12.96 -6.53 15.99
N SER A 415 -14.05 -7.25 16.26
CA SER A 415 -14.93 -7.69 15.16
C SER A 415 -15.60 -6.47 14.53
N ASP A 416 -15.82 -6.53 13.21
CA ASP A 416 -16.39 -5.39 12.49
C ASP A 416 -17.77 -4.98 13.07
N GLY A 417 -18.58 -5.96 13.50
CA GLY A 417 -19.88 -5.70 14.13
C GLY A 417 -19.78 -4.95 15.46
N ALA A 418 -18.85 -5.36 16.34
CA ALA A 418 -18.65 -4.69 17.63
C ALA A 418 -18.07 -3.29 17.46
N TYR A 419 -17.14 -3.12 16.52
CA TYR A 419 -16.57 -1.82 16.19
C TYR A 419 -17.64 -0.85 15.67
N ILE A 420 -18.46 -1.28 14.70
CA ILE A 420 -19.49 -0.40 14.10
C ILE A 420 -20.55 0.00 15.12
N ALA A 421 -20.99 -0.92 15.98
CA ALA A 421 -21.96 -0.59 17.02
C ALA A 421 -21.45 0.52 17.93
N GLN A 422 -20.17 0.49 18.31
CA GLN A 422 -19.54 1.55 19.11
C GLN A 422 -19.44 2.87 18.34
N ILE A 423 -19.06 2.83 17.06
CA ILE A 423 -18.95 4.05 16.25
C ILE A 423 -20.31 4.72 16.05
N GLU A 424 -21.37 3.94 15.77
CA GLU A 424 -22.73 4.49 15.63
C GLU A 424 -23.23 5.08 16.96
N GLU A 425 -23.01 4.40 18.09
CA GLU A 425 -23.36 4.93 19.42
C GLU A 425 -22.62 6.24 19.74
N LEU A 426 -21.31 6.30 19.50
CA LEU A 426 -20.52 7.51 19.72
C LEU A 426 -20.98 8.65 18.82
N ALA A 427 -21.33 8.36 17.56
CA ALA A 427 -21.81 9.36 16.62
C ALA A 427 -23.14 9.99 17.06
N GLU A 428 -24.02 9.22 17.72
CA GLU A 428 -25.28 9.70 18.29
C GLU A 428 -25.09 10.49 19.59
N ARG A 429 -24.24 9.99 20.50
CA ARG A 429 -23.98 10.61 21.80
C ARG A 429 -23.19 11.91 21.69
N TYR A 430 -22.30 12.01 20.70
CA TYR A 430 -21.33 13.11 20.54
C TYR A 430 -21.36 13.67 19.10
N PRO A 431 -22.48 14.28 18.67
CA PRO A 431 -22.71 14.68 17.28
C PRO A 431 -21.75 15.75 16.75
N ASN A 432 -21.04 16.46 17.63
CA ASN A 432 -20.09 17.49 17.25
C ASN A 432 -18.66 16.97 17.03
N VAL A 433 -18.34 15.77 17.51
CA VAL A 433 -17.04 15.14 17.26
C VAL A 433 -16.99 14.61 15.84
N ALA A 434 -15.95 14.95 15.07
CA ALA A 434 -15.70 14.31 13.77
C ALA A 434 -15.04 12.95 13.99
N ILE A 435 -15.77 11.85 13.77
CA ILE A 435 -15.26 10.49 13.98
C ILE A 435 -14.71 9.95 12.67
N PHE A 436 -13.44 9.59 12.65
CA PHE A 436 -12.75 9.02 11.49
C PHE A 436 -12.68 7.51 11.68
N MET A 437 -13.29 6.77 10.74
CA MET A 437 -13.16 5.32 10.67
C MET A 437 -11.95 4.97 9.81
N ASP A 438 -10.89 4.46 10.46
CA ASP A 438 -9.61 4.17 9.82
C ASP A 438 -9.69 3.00 8.85
N HIS A 439 -8.84 3.05 7.82
CA HIS A 439 -8.69 1.97 6.86
C HIS A 439 -9.99 1.62 6.11
N ALA A 440 -10.86 2.61 5.90
CA ALA A 440 -12.20 2.42 5.34
C ALA A 440 -12.20 1.81 3.92
N ALA A 441 -11.08 1.93 3.21
CA ALA A 441 -10.90 1.41 1.86
C ALA A 441 -10.02 0.15 1.77
N ARG A 442 -9.68 -0.51 2.90
CA ARG A 442 -8.74 -1.66 2.95
C ARG A 442 -9.20 -2.90 2.18
N SER A 443 -10.50 -3.04 1.97
CA SER A 443 -11.13 -4.00 1.06
C SER A 443 -12.49 -3.47 0.62
N PHE A 444 -13.10 -4.09 -0.40
CA PHE A 444 -14.46 -3.71 -0.81
C PHE A 444 -15.50 -4.08 0.25
N GLU A 445 -15.35 -5.19 0.96
CA GLU A 445 -16.26 -5.62 2.03
C GLU A 445 -16.30 -4.57 3.15
N ILE A 446 -15.13 -4.05 3.55
CA ILE A 446 -15.01 -3.01 4.57
C ILE A 446 -15.53 -1.67 4.05
N ALA A 447 -15.24 -1.33 2.80
CA ALA A 447 -15.76 -0.12 2.17
C ALA A 447 -17.30 -0.11 2.12
N GLU A 448 -17.91 -1.24 1.74
CA GLU A 448 -19.37 -1.42 1.74
C GLU A 448 -19.96 -1.27 3.14
N LEU A 449 -19.28 -1.85 4.13
CA LEU A 449 -19.73 -1.87 5.51
C LEU A 449 -19.65 -0.48 6.16
N TYR A 450 -18.50 0.20 6.04
CA TYR A 450 -18.28 1.51 6.63
C TYR A 450 -19.08 2.60 5.91
N ALA A 451 -19.29 2.49 4.60
CA ALA A 451 -20.16 3.41 3.86
C ALA A 451 -21.61 3.42 4.40
N LYS A 452 -22.11 2.30 4.93
CA LYS A 452 -23.45 2.25 5.54
C LYS A 452 -23.52 3.08 6.82
N ALA A 453 -22.52 2.95 7.71
CA ALA A 453 -22.45 3.74 8.93
C ALA A 453 -22.30 5.24 8.60
N ALA A 454 -21.38 5.58 7.70
CA ALA A 454 -21.17 6.95 7.26
C ALA A 454 -22.39 7.58 6.56
N LYS A 455 -23.28 6.81 5.93
CA LYS A 455 -24.54 7.34 5.37
C LYS A 455 -25.52 7.77 6.46
N LYS A 456 -25.58 7.05 7.57
CA LYS A 456 -26.54 7.29 8.66
C LYS A 456 -26.18 8.53 9.49
N HIS A 457 -24.90 8.79 9.71
CA HIS A 457 -24.44 9.85 10.63
C HIS A 457 -23.65 10.94 9.90
N THR A 458 -23.91 12.20 10.21
CA THR A 458 -23.28 13.37 9.55
C THR A 458 -21.84 13.62 9.99
N ASN A 459 -21.45 13.09 11.15
CA ASN A 459 -20.14 13.31 11.77
C ASN A 459 -19.18 12.11 11.65
N ILE A 460 -19.57 11.06 10.92
CA ILE A 460 -18.68 9.94 10.56
C ILE A 460 -18.00 10.23 9.21
N TYR A 461 -16.68 10.08 9.19
CA TYR A 461 -15.81 10.22 8.03
C TYR A 461 -15.03 8.93 7.78
N LEU A 462 -14.78 8.62 6.52
CA LEU A 462 -14.10 7.43 6.05
C LEU A 462 -12.66 7.79 5.71
N GLN A 463 -11.72 7.33 6.53
CA GLN A 463 -10.32 7.66 6.38
C GLN A 463 -9.64 6.64 5.45
N LEU A 464 -8.89 7.16 4.48
CA LEU A 464 -8.07 6.39 3.54
C LEU A 464 -6.69 6.17 4.16
N THR A 465 -6.33 4.92 4.36
CA THR A 465 -4.95 4.46 4.62
C THR A 465 -4.96 2.94 4.61
N TYR A 466 -4.26 2.26 3.70
CA TYR A 466 -3.89 0.84 3.87
C TYR A 466 -2.89 0.34 2.82
N THR A 467 -2.07 -0.66 3.17
CA THR A 467 -1.08 -1.27 2.24
C THR A 467 -1.72 -1.93 1.01
N THR A 468 -2.94 -2.45 1.14
CA THR A 468 -3.59 -3.17 0.02
C THR A 468 -3.98 -2.26 -1.13
N VAL A 469 -4.15 -0.94 -0.87
CA VAL A 469 -4.56 0.08 -1.85
C VAL A 469 -5.53 -0.45 -2.92
N PRO A 470 -6.69 -1.05 -2.54
CA PRO A 470 -7.53 -1.77 -3.49
C PRO A 470 -7.98 -0.88 -4.64
N LEU A 471 -7.77 -1.35 -5.86
CA LEU A 471 -8.14 -0.59 -7.06
C LEU A 471 -9.67 -0.45 -7.15
N GLY A 472 -10.15 0.78 -7.31
CA GLY A 472 -11.57 1.09 -7.42
C GLY A 472 -12.32 1.34 -6.11
N SER A 473 -11.69 1.15 -4.94
CA SER A 473 -12.39 1.31 -3.65
C SER A 473 -12.56 2.77 -3.23
N ILE A 474 -11.67 3.68 -3.62
CA ILE A 474 -11.86 5.13 -3.40
C ILE A 474 -13.08 5.62 -4.19
N GLU A 475 -13.18 5.25 -5.48
CA GLU A 475 -14.29 5.58 -6.35
C GLU A 475 -15.61 5.00 -5.82
N TYR A 476 -15.56 3.79 -5.27
CA TYR A 476 -16.69 3.21 -4.56
C TYR A 476 -17.11 4.10 -3.38
N LEU A 477 -16.21 4.44 -2.47
CA LEU A 477 -16.54 5.25 -1.30
C LEU A 477 -17.11 6.63 -1.68
N VAL A 478 -16.46 7.34 -2.61
CA VAL A 478 -16.91 8.66 -3.06
C VAL A 478 -18.30 8.58 -3.71
N ARG A 479 -18.57 7.58 -4.55
CA ARG A 479 -19.90 7.38 -5.13
C ARG A 479 -20.94 7.07 -4.06
N GLU A 480 -20.60 6.27 -3.06
CA GLU A 480 -21.56 5.87 -2.03
C GLU A 480 -21.86 6.98 -1.04
N VAL A 481 -20.86 7.67 -0.48
CA VAL A 481 -21.06 8.61 0.64
C VAL A 481 -20.81 10.08 0.28
N GLY A 482 -20.37 10.35 -0.95
CA GLY A 482 -19.92 11.66 -1.40
C GLY A 482 -18.48 11.96 -0.97
N ALA A 483 -17.74 12.72 -1.80
CA ALA A 483 -16.35 13.08 -1.52
C ALA A 483 -16.19 13.83 -0.20
N GLY A 484 -17.20 14.56 0.26
CA GLY A 484 -17.18 15.32 1.51
C GLY A 484 -17.01 14.50 2.79
N LYS A 485 -17.17 13.16 2.73
CA LYS A 485 -17.01 12.24 3.87
C LYS A 485 -15.77 11.36 3.80
N VAL A 486 -14.89 11.54 2.81
CA VAL A 486 -13.68 10.72 2.66
C VAL A 486 -12.44 11.55 3.00
N LEU A 487 -11.53 11.04 3.83
CA LEU A 487 -10.34 11.76 4.30
C LEU A 487 -9.07 11.10 3.79
N PHE A 488 -8.12 11.90 3.33
CA PHE A 488 -6.78 11.42 3.01
C PHE A 488 -5.95 11.11 4.27
N GLY A 489 -5.19 10.03 4.25
CA GLY A 489 -4.21 9.67 5.27
C GLY A 489 -3.11 8.74 4.76
N THR A 490 -2.02 8.60 5.52
CA THR A 490 -0.85 7.80 5.06
C THR A 490 -0.44 6.61 5.94
N ASP A 491 -0.65 6.66 7.26
CA ASP A 491 0.04 5.78 8.25
C ASP A 491 1.57 5.97 8.32
N SER A 492 2.11 7.06 7.77
CA SER A 492 3.56 7.29 7.85
C SER A 492 4.01 7.52 9.29
N PRO A 493 5.23 7.10 9.70
CA PRO A 493 6.31 6.54 8.89
C PRO A 493 6.39 5.01 8.98
N MET A 494 5.35 4.32 9.50
CA MET A 494 5.31 2.85 9.39
C MET A 494 5.30 2.44 7.90
N ARG A 495 4.61 3.24 7.09
CA ARG A 495 4.56 3.12 5.63
C ARG A 495 5.09 4.39 4.97
N ASP A 496 5.62 4.24 3.77
CA ASP A 496 5.94 5.40 2.94
C ASP A 496 4.64 6.14 2.56
N PRO A 497 4.62 7.48 2.55
CA PRO A 497 3.42 8.25 2.21
C PRO A 497 3.08 8.24 0.71
N ARG A 498 4.08 7.99 -0.17
CA ARG A 498 3.92 8.12 -1.63
C ARG A 498 2.84 7.18 -2.21
N PRO A 499 2.73 5.90 -1.80
CA PRO A 499 1.64 5.02 -2.23
C PRO A 499 0.24 5.60 -2.01
N GLN A 500 -0.03 6.21 -0.85
CA GLN A 500 -1.36 6.72 -0.55
C GLN A 500 -1.67 7.96 -1.39
N VAL A 501 -0.68 8.85 -1.58
CA VAL A 501 -0.80 9.98 -2.52
C VAL A 501 -1.07 9.50 -3.94
N GLY A 502 -0.31 8.50 -4.42
CA GLY A 502 -0.51 7.89 -5.73
C GLY A 502 -1.89 7.25 -5.89
N TRP A 503 -2.37 6.56 -4.85
CA TRP A 503 -3.68 5.91 -4.88
C TRP A 503 -4.81 6.91 -5.17
N LEU A 504 -4.79 8.07 -4.52
CA LEU A 504 -5.80 9.11 -4.72
C LEU A 504 -5.53 9.99 -5.96
N ALA A 505 -4.26 10.29 -6.26
CA ALA A 505 -3.90 11.13 -7.40
C ALA A 505 -4.32 10.51 -8.73
N TYR A 506 -4.27 9.18 -8.83
CA TYR A 506 -4.67 8.43 -10.03
C TYR A 506 -6.10 7.88 -9.95
N ALA A 507 -6.82 8.08 -8.85
CA ALA A 507 -8.22 7.66 -8.74
C ALA A 507 -9.07 8.34 -9.81
N HIS A 508 -10.07 7.63 -10.33
CA HIS A 508 -11.02 8.11 -11.31
C HIS A 508 -12.08 9.03 -10.67
N LEU A 509 -11.62 10.17 -10.19
CA LEU A 509 -12.41 11.21 -9.54
C LEU A 509 -12.27 12.53 -10.29
N SER A 510 -13.25 13.42 -10.14
CA SER A 510 -13.13 14.79 -10.59
C SER A 510 -12.05 15.53 -9.79
N LEU A 511 -11.48 16.60 -10.36
CA LEU A 511 -10.51 17.45 -9.65
C LEU A 511 -11.11 18.04 -8.36
N GLU A 512 -12.39 18.39 -8.35
CA GLU A 512 -13.07 18.92 -7.15
C GLU A 512 -13.22 17.86 -6.05
N ASP A 513 -13.54 16.62 -6.42
CA ASP A 513 -13.57 15.51 -5.46
C ASP A 513 -12.16 15.24 -4.92
N LYS A 514 -11.13 15.25 -5.77
CA LYS A 514 -9.72 15.14 -5.32
C LYS A 514 -9.37 16.26 -4.34
N LYS A 515 -9.71 17.52 -4.63
CA LYS A 515 -9.49 18.66 -3.71
C LYS A 515 -10.20 18.46 -2.37
N ALA A 516 -11.43 17.95 -2.39
CA ALA A 516 -12.16 17.65 -1.17
C ALA A 516 -11.44 16.59 -0.34
N VAL A 517 -11.10 15.44 -0.94
CA VAL A 517 -10.50 14.30 -0.23
C VAL A 517 -9.06 14.56 0.22
N PHE A 518 -8.22 15.16 -0.63
CA PHE A 518 -6.80 15.42 -0.32
C PHE A 518 -6.61 16.38 0.86
N GLY A 519 -7.50 17.35 1.04
CA GLY A 519 -7.32 18.33 2.12
C GLY A 519 -8.54 19.18 2.43
N GLY A 520 -9.44 19.42 1.47
CA GLY A 520 -10.60 20.27 1.70
C GLY A 520 -11.46 19.82 2.91
N ASN A 521 -11.65 18.52 3.08
CA ASN A 521 -12.42 17.95 4.17
C ASN A 521 -11.71 18.11 5.52
N MET A 522 -10.43 17.73 5.61
CA MET A 522 -9.65 17.87 6.84
C MET A 522 -9.53 19.34 7.27
N LYS A 523 -9.36 20.26 6.30
CA LYS A 523 -9.34 21.70 6.58
C LYS A 523 -10.63 22.18 7.25
N ARG A 524 -11.80 21.81 6.71
CA ARG A 524 -13.09 22.19 7.30
C ARG A 524 -13.25 21.65 8.72
N ILE A 525 -12.69 20.48 9.01
CA ILE A 525 -12.70 19.90 10.36
C ILE A 525 -11.79 20.69 11.30
N TRP A 526 -10.57 21.04 10.88
CA TRP A 526 -9.68 21.88 11.70
C TRP A 526 -10.21 23.30 11.93
N ASP A 527 -10.84 23.91 10.92
CA ASP A 527 -11.33 25.29 10.98
C ASP A 527 -12.54 25.43 11.93
N ARG A 528 -13.30 24.36 12.18
CA ARG A 528 -14.48 24.38 13.06
C ARG A 528 -14.19 24.02 14.52
N THR A 529 -13.02 23.44 14.81
CA THR A 529 -12.60 23.08 16.17
C THR A 529 -12.33 24.34 16.99
N VAL A 530 -12.82 24.38 18.23
CA VAL A 530 -12.90 25.57 19.08
C VAL A 530 -11.90 25.51 20.22
#